data_AF-A0A7C4IDX7-F1
#
_entry.id   AF-A0A7C4IDX7-F1
#
_cell.length_a   1.000
_cell.length_b   1.000
_cell.length_c   1.000
_cell.angle_alpha   90.00
_cell.angle_beta   90.00
_cell.angle_gamma   90.00
#
_symmetry.space_group_name_H-M   'P 1'
#
loop_
_entity.id
_entity.type
_entity.pdbx_description
1 polymer ?
#
loop_
_entity_poly.entity_id
_entity_poly.type
_entity_poly.pdbx_seq_one_letter_code
_entity_poly.pdbx_strand_id
1 'polypeptide(L)'
;MLTIGAVANKTQVTTDSLRYYEREGLIRPAAKSAGGYRLYTEEAIRRVAFIKQAQQCGFSLAEIRELLELRATDAACCDDIYRVAVEKKLQLER
;
A
#
# COMPACT_ATOMS: atom_id res chain seq x y z
N MET A 1 12.95 8.13 7.65
CA MET A 1 13.34 7.00 6.77
C MET A 1 13.36 5.72 7.59
N LEU A 2 12.83 4.61 7.07
CA LEU A 2 12.63 3.35 7.79
C LEU A 2 13.12 2.17 6.95
N THR A 3 13.69 1.14 7.57
CA THR A 3 14.02 -0.11 6.85
C THR A 3 12.77 -0.93 6.57
N ILE A 4 12.87 -1.90 5.65
CA ILE A 4 11.76 -2.82 5.34
C ILE A 4 11.25 -3.56 6.59
N GLY A 5 12.13 -3.91 7.53
CA GLY A 5 11.74 -4.56 8.79
C GLY A 5 10.98 -3.61 9.72
N ALA A 6 11.38 -2.34 9.78
CA ALA A 6 10.65 -1.34 10.55
C ALA A 6 9.26 -1.04 9.95
N VAL A 7 9.14 -1.03 8.62
CA VAL A 7 7.83 -0.92 7.94
C VAL A 7 6.97 -2.14 8.27
N ALA A 8 7.51 -3.35 8.14
CA ALA A 8 6.80 -4.61 8.44
C ALA A 8 6.21 -4.60 9.86
N ASN A 9 7.00 -4.23 10.86
CA ASN A 9 6.56 -4.14 12.25
C ASN A 9 5.45 -3.09 12.44
N LYS A 10 5.57 -1.92 11.79
CA LYS A 10 4.58 -0.84 11.91
C LYS A 10 3.26 -1.17 11.22
N THR A 11 3.28 -1.88 10.09
CA THR A 11 2.09 -2.19 9.30
C THR A 11 1.50 -3.56 9.63
N GLN A 12 2.19 -4.35 10.48
CA GLN A 12 1.82 -5.73 10.80
C GLN A 12 1.67 -6.56 9.51
N VAL A 13 2.66 -6.43 8.63
CA VAL A 13 2.78 -7.16 7.35
C VAL A 13 4.15 -7.82 7.34
N THR A 14 4.27 -9.00 6.72
CA THR A 14 5.57 -9.69 6.65
C THR A 14 6.52 -8.94 5.72
N THR A 15 7.82 -9.10 5.94
CA THR A 15 8.84 -8.54 5.04
C THR A 15 8.75 -9.15 3.64
N ASP A 16 8.28 -10.40 3.50
CA ASP A 16 8.04 -11.04 2.21
C ASP A 16 6.91 -10.35 1.43
N SER A 17 5.78 -10.05 2.08
CA SER A 17 4.70 -9.28 1.47
C SER A 17 5.16 -7.89 1.05
N LEU A 18 6.00 -7.22 1.85
CA LEU A 18 6.59 -5.94 1.43
C LEU A 18 7.50 -6.08 0.20
N ARG A 19 8.35 -7.12 0.14
CA ARG A 19 9.16 -7.40 -1.05
C ARG A 19 8.30 -7.73 -2.26
N TYR A 20 7.19 -8.43 -2.05
CA TYR A 20 6.21 -8.71 -3.08
C TYR A 20 5.57 -7.40 -3.59
N TYR A 21 5.10 -6.53 -2.70
CA TYR A 21 4.56 -5.22 -3.09
C TYR A 21 5.61 -4.35 -3.81
N GLU A 22 6.89 -4.44 -3.43
CA GLU A 22 7.99 -3.74 -4.13
C GLU A 22 8.16 -4.29 -5.56
N ARG A 23 8.12 -5.62 -5.74
CA ARG A 23 8.19 -6.27 -7.07
C ARG A 23 7.01 -5.91 -7.96
N GLU A 24 5.81 -5.84 -7.39
CA GLU A 24 4.60 -5.41 -8.10
C GLU A 24 4.57 -3.89 -8.36
N GLY A 25 5.57 -3.14 -7.88
CA GLY A 25 5.66 -1.69 -8.06
C GLY A 25 4.70 -0.88 -7.17
N LEU A 26 4.03 -1.53 -6.23
CA LEU A 26 3.06 -0.93 -5.31
C LEU A 26 3.71 -0.07 -4.23
N ILE A 27 4.95 -0.38 -3.86
CA ILE A 27 5.77 0.46 -2.99
C ILE A 27 7.15 0.62 -3.59
N ARG A 28 7.81 1.74 -3.32
CA ARG A 28 9.18 1.99 -3.78
C ARG A 28 10.03 2.52 -2.62
N PRO A 29 11.29 2.08 -2.49
CA PRO A 29 12.21 2.69 -1.55
C PRO A 29 12.48 4.13 -1.97
N ALA A 30 12.46 5.06 -1.02
CA ALA A 30 12.78 6.46 -1.25
C ALA A 30 14.28 6.71 -1.35
N ALA A 31 15.08 5.88 -0.68
CA ALA A 31 16.54 5.96 -0.73
C ALA A 31 17.18 4.61 -0.42
N LYS A 32 18.49 4.54 -0.64
CA LYS A 32 19.36 3.51 -0.08
C LYS A 32 20.27 4.15 0.95
N SER A 33 20.46 3.50 2.10
CA SER A 33 21.45 3.94 3.09
C SER A 33 22.86 3.68 2.58
N ALA A 34 23.87 4.28 3.22
CA ALA A 34 25.29 4.05 2.90
C ALA A 34 25.70 2.57 3.01
N GLY A 35 25.02 1.79 3.85
CA GLY A 35 25.22 0.34 3.98
C GLY A 35 24.40 -0.52 3.01
N GLY A 36 23.73 0.09 2.01
CA GLY A 36 22.96 -0.63 0.99
C GLY A 36 21.53 -1.03 1.40
N TYR A 37 21.05 -0.60 2.58
CA TYR A 37 19.69 -0.91 3.02
C TYR A 37 18.66 -0.04 2.31
N ARG A 38 17.53 -0.65 1.91
CA ARG A 38 16.37 0.07 1.38
C ARG A 38 15.70 0.88 2.48
N LEU A 39 15.48 2.16 2.21
CA LEU A 39 14.83 3.10 3.11
C LEU A 39 13.49 3.56 2.54
N TYR A 40 12.49 3.55 3.41
CA TYR A 40 11.10 3.86 3.12
C TYR A 40 10.65 5.08 3.92
N THR A 41 9.73 5.85 3.35
CA THR A 41 9.11 7.01 4.01
C THR A 41 7.84 6.60 4.74
N GLU A 42 7.25 7.52 5.50
CA GLU A 42 5.93 7.30 6.11
C GLU A 42 4.83 7.15 5.06
N GLU A 43 5.01 7.72 3.87
CA GLU A 43 4.10 7.50 2.76
C GLU A 43 4.03 6.02 2.36
N ALA A 44 5.16 5.32 2.36
CA ALA A 44 5.19 3.88 2.12
C ALA A 44 4.40 3.12 3.20
N ILE A 45 4.47 3.54 4.46
CA ILE A 45 3.67 2.95 5.54
C ILE A 45 2.18 3.11 5.26
N ARG A 46 1.74 4.34 4.94
CA ARG A 46 0.33 4.63 4.61
C ARG A 46 -0.14 3.78 3.43
N ARG A 47 0.71 3.64 2.40
CA ARG A 47 0.42 2.83 1.22
C ARG A 47 0.30 1.34 1.54
N VAL A 48 1.19 0.79 2.34
CA VAL A 48 1.11 -0.62 2.79
C VAL A 48 -0.12 -0.86 3.66
N ALA A 49 -0.44 0.06 4.57
CA ALA A 49 -1.65 -0.03 5.39
C ALA A 49 -2.91 -0.04 4.52
N PHE A 50 -2.97 0.81 3.49
CA PHE A 50 -4.05 0.80 2.50
C PHE A 50 -4.16 -0.54 1.76
N ILE A 51 -3.04 -1.05 1.23
CA ILE A 51 -3.01 -2.35 0.52
C ILE A 51 -3.56 -3.46 1.43
N LYS A 52 -3.11 -3.50 2.70
CA LYS A 52 -3.59 -4.49 3.67
C LYS A 52 -5.10 -4.37 3.92
N GLN A 53 -5.63 -3.17 4.10
CA GLN A 53 -7.06 -2.95 4.31
C GLN A 53 -7.88 -3.36 3.07
N ALA A 54 -7.43 -3.00 1.87
CA ALA A 54 -8.10 -3.40 0.64
C ALA A 54 -8.09 -4.92 0.43
N GLN A 55 -6.98 -5.61 0.74
CA GLN A 55 -6.94 -7.07 0.72
C GLN A 55 -7.92 -7.70 1.73
N GLN A 56 -8.08 -7.11 2.92
CA GLN A 56 -9.09 -7.55 3.90
C GLN A 56 -10.54 -7.34 3.43
N CYS A 57 -10.76 -6.36 2.55
CA CYS A 57 -12.04 -6.13 1.90
C CYS A 57 -12.29 -7.05 0.69
N GLY A 58 -11.34 -7.93 0.33
CA GLY A 58 -11.48 -8.88 -0.77
C GLY A 58 -10.93 -8.39 -2.11
N PHE A 59 -10.29 -7.22 -2.16
CA PHE A 59 -9.66 -6.75 -3.39
C PHE A 59 -8.40 -7.56 -3.72
N SER A 60 -8.27 -7.91 -5.00
CA SER A 60 -7.04 -8.46 -5.54
C SER A 60 -5.95 -7.39 -5.65
N LEU A 61 -4.70 -7.83 -5.69
CA LEU A 61 -3.55 -6.92 -5.86
C LEU A 61 -3.60 -6.13 -7.17
N ALA A 62 -4.17 -6.70 -8.23
CA ALA A 62 -4.37 -6.01 -9.50
C ALA A 62 -5.35 -4.84 -9.35
N GLU A 63 -6.50 -5.06 -8.70
CA GLU A 63 -7.47 -3.99 -8.44
C GLU A 63 -6.89 -2.91 -7.51
N ILE A 64 -6.12 -3.31 -6.50
CA ILE A 64 -5.44 -2.38 -5.61
C ILE A 64 -4.43 -1.52 -6.37
N ARG A 65 -3.73 -2.10 -7.36
CA ARG A 65 -2.81 -1.37 -8.23
C ARG A 65 -3.55 -0.30 -9.03
N GLU A 66 -4.65 -0.67 -9.68
CA GLU A 66 -5.48 0.26 -10.44
C GLU A 66 -5.99 1.41 -9.56
N LEU A 67 -6.47 1.11 -8.35
CA LEU A 67 -6.89 2.12 -7.37
C LEU A 67 -5.74 3.07 -6.98
N LEU A 68 -4.52 2.55 -6.84
CA LEU A 68 -3.35 3.35 -6.50
C LEU A 68 -2.83 4.19 -7.69
N GLU A 69 -3.01 3.74 -8.92
CA GLU A 69 -2.67 4.48 -10.14
C GLU A 69 -3.68 5.62 -10.39
N LEU A 70 -4.98 5.37 -10.16
CA LEU A 70 -6.01 6.41 -10.16
C LEU A 70 -5.68 7.52 -9.14
N ARG A 71 -5.24 7.15 -7.95
CA ARG A 71 -4.80 8.09 -6.88
C ARG A 71 -3.52 8.88 -7.22
N ALA A 72 -2.68 8.40 -8.11
CA ALA A 72 -1.48 9.15 -8.49
C ALA A 72 -1.81 10.29 -9.47
N THR A 73 -2.95 10.18 -10.15
CA THR A 73 -3.41 11.11 -11.19
C THR A 73 -4.33 12.18 -10.63
N ASP A 74 -5.21 11.80 -9.70
CA ASP A 74 -5.99 12.72 -8.88
C ASP A 74 -5.23 13.00 -7.58
N ALA A 75 -5.03 14.27 -7.20
CA ALA A 75 -4.42 14.65 -5.92
C ALA A 75 -5.32 14.32 -4.70
N ALA A 76 -5.98 13.17 -4.72
CA ALA A 76 -6.98 12.74 -3.76
C ALA A 76 -6.30 12.20 -2.49
N CYS A 77 -6.63 12.89 -1.39
CA CYS A 77 -6.30 12.54 -0.03
C CYS A 77 -6.70 11.09 0.28
N CYS A 78 -6.04 10.49 1.28
CA CYS A 78 -6.25 9.10 1.70
C CYS A 78 -7.71 8.70 1.98
N ASP A 79 -8.63 9.66 2.15
CA ASP A 79 -10.04 9.45 2.50
C ASP A 79 -10.94 9.02 1.32
N ASP A 80 -10.72 9.51 0.10
CA ASP A 80 -11.69 9.32 -0.99
C ASP A 80 -11.80 7.87 -1.47
N ILE A 81 -10.71 7.10 -1.36
CA ILE A 81 -10.72 5.67 -1.76
C ILE A 81 -11.30 4.79 -0.64
N TYR A 82 -11.25 5.21 0.63
CA TYR A 82 -12.01 4.52 1.68
C TYR A 82 -13.51 4.56 1.33
N ARG A 83 -13.97 5.68 0.76
CA ARG A 83 -15.35 5.82 0.25
C ARG A 83 -15.63 4.89 -0.93
N VAL A 84 -14.79 4.88 -1.97
CA VAL A 84 -14.99 4.04 -3.16
C VAL A 84 -14.88 2.54 -2.84
N ALA A 85 -13.98 2.15 -1.94
CA ALA A 85 -13.82 0.77 -1.50
C ALA A 85 -15.01 0.28 -0.66
N VAL A 86 -15.58 1.16 0.18
CA VAL A 86 -16.83 0.89 0.92
C VAL A 86 -18.02 0.80 -0.04
N GLU A 87 -18.08 1.68 -1.06
CA GLU A 87 -19.15 1.69 -2.07
C GLU A 87 -19.19 0.40 -2.89
N LYS A 88 -18.02 -0.12 -3.32
CA LYS A 88 -17.95 -1.42 -4.01
C LYS A 88 -18.36 -2.58 -3.11
N LYS A 89 -18.05 -2.54 -1.80
CA LYS A 89 -18.44 -3.61 -0.87
C LYS A 89 -19.96 -3.63 -0.61
N LEU A 90 -20.63 -2.47 -0.62
CA LEU A 90 -22.08 -2.36 -0.48
C LEU A 90 -22.87 -2.89 -1.70
N GLN A 91 -22.25 -3.03 -2.88
CA GLN A 91 -22.93 -3.58 -4.05
C GLN A 91 -23.02 -5.12 -4.07
N LEU A 92 -22.26 -5.83 -3.22
CA LEU A 92 -22.21 -7.29 -3.19
C LEU A 92 -23.13 -7.95 -2.14
N GLU A 93 -23.83 -7.15 -1.32
CA GLU A 93 -24.79 -7.65 -0.30
C GLU A 93 -26.26 -7.48 -0.69
N ARG A 94 -26.61 -7.58 -1.99
CA ARG A 94 -28.01 -7.52 -2.44
C ARG A 94 -28.50 -8.84 -3.05
#